data_AF-A0A1H0DBW6-F1
#
_entry.id   AF-A0A1H0DBW6-F1
#
_cell.length_a   1.000
_cell.length_b   1.000
_cell.length_c   1.000
_cell.angle_alpha   90.00
_cell.angle_beta   90.00
_cell.angle_gamma   90.00
#
_symmetry.space_group_name_H-M   'P 1'
#
loop_
_entity.id
_entity.type
_entity.pdbx_description
1 polymer ?
#
loop_
_entity_poly.entity_id
_entity_poly.type
_entity_poly.pdbx_seq_one_letter_code
_entity_poly.pdbx_strand_id
1 'polypeptide(L)'
;MNQVKTWLEQNKKSIQWLADEIGASHSLMEYILNGEHDLLPDQMVQIARVMGITLEELTAEADSDKNTSQINTSRMHANEVEIDASLVKRLLAAQFPQWAELPLKRVNSSGTDNVIFRLGEDMAVRMPRIESATGQAEMEQLWLPRLAPHLPLAIPAPLAIGVPDKGYPWQWAVYRWFKGEDAIVGRIDDLGQAATVMGQFVAAMQRIDLGDVTPPASSRGMSLAPRDIGVRKAIAELQEMIDQDMATLAWEAALKAPEWQGPAVWIHGDIHAGNLLIEQGRISTVIDFGCMGLGDPAWDMLFAWSILTAETREIFRAALQPDDATWARGRGYALSMGLFALPYYKDTNPMFAGVARCIIDEVLTDYRNGV
;
A
#
# COMPACT_ATOMS: atom_id res chain seq x y z
N MET A 1 -3.86 27.00 -8.06
CA MET A 1 -4.98 26.47 -7.23
C MET A 1 -6.25 27.31 -7.34
N ASN A 2 -6.17 28.64 -7.16
CA ASN A 2 -7.32 29.55 -7.36
C ASN A 2 -7.96 29.40 -8.75
N GLN A 3 -7.14 29.26 -9.80
CA GLN A 3 -7.59 29.04 -11.17
C GLN A 3 -8.52 27.83 -11.36
N VAL A 4 -8.26 26.71 -10.67
CA VAL A 4 -9.09 25.48 -10.76
C VAL A 4 -10.43 25.69 -10.05
N LYS A 5 -10.43 26.29 -8.85
CA LYS A 5 -11.66 26.65 -8.12
C LYS A 5 -12.53 27.62 -8.91
N THR A 6 -11.93 28.68 -9.43
CA THR A 6 -12.63 29.68 -10.25
C THR A 6 -13.21 29.05 -11.52
N TRP A 7 -12.50 28.14 -12.17
CA TRP A 7 -13.01 27.43 -13.34
C TRP A 7 -14.20 26.52 -13.01
N LEU A 8 -14.15 25.79 -11.89
CA LEU A 8 -15.27 24.95 -11.43
C LEU A 8 -16.53 25.79 -11.17
N GLU A 9 -16.37 26.92 -10.49
CA GLU A 9 -17.46 27.86 -10.22
C GLU A 9 -18.06 28.43 -11.52
N GLN A 10 -17.22 28.86 -12.46
CA GLN A 10 -17.65 29.41 -13.75
C GLN A 10 -18.39 28.39 -14.62
N ASN A 11 -17.98 27.13 -14.56
CA ASN A 11 -18.59 26.04 -15.33
C ASN A 11 -19.70 25.30 -14.57
N LYS A 12 -20.06 25.75 -13.36
CA LYS A 12 -21.06 25.13 -12.47
C LYS A 12 -20.79 23.64 -12.23
N LYS A 13 -19.52 23.28 -12.03
CA LYS A 13 -19.06 21.92 -11.74
C LYS A 13 -18.69 21.79 -10.27
N SER A 14 -19.02 20.65 -9.65
CA SER A 14 -18.66 20.38 -8.26
C SER A 14 -17.25 19.81 -8.15
N ILE A 15 -16.67 19.87 -6.95
CA ILE A 15 -15.39 19.19 -6.64
C ILE A 15 -15.53 17.68 -6.84
N GLN A 16 -16.68 17.10 -6.50
CA GLN A 16 -17.01 15.69 -6.76
C GLN A 16 -16.93 15.35 -8.24
N TRP A 17 -17.49 16.19 -9.10
CA TRP A 17 -17.44 15.96 -10.54
C TRP A 17 -16.00 15.95 -11.06
N LEU A 18 -15.15 16.85 -10.56
CA LEU A 18 -13.74 16.87 -10.96
C LEU A 18 -12.99 15.63 -10.46
N ALA A 19 -13.27 15.22 -9.22
CA ALA A 19 -12.77 13.97 -8.63
C ALA A 19 -13.13 12.77 -9.53
N ASP A 20 -14.39 12.65 -9.93
CA ASP A 20 -14.86 11.56 -10.79
C ASP A 20 -14.18 11.57 -12.17
N GLU A 21 -13.99 12.74 -12.78
CA GLU A 21 -13.34 12.87 -14.11
C GLU A 21 -11.86 12.49 -14.11
N ILE A 22 -11.15 12.76 -13.01
CA ILE A 22 -9.72 12.43 -12.90
C ILE A 22 -9.46 11.13 -12.14
N GLY A 23 -10.51 10.43 -11.70
CA GLY A 23 -10.40 9.19 -10.92
C GLY A 23 -9.81 9.38 -9.52
N ALA A 24 -10.04 10.53 -8.90
CA ALA A 24 -9.65 10.86 -7.54
C ALA A 24 -10.85 10.83 -6.59
N SER A 25 -10.61 10.77 -5.27
CA SER A 25 -11.70 10.90 -4.30
C SER A 25 -12.08 12.37 -4.06
N HIS A 26 -13.35 12.60 -3.68
CA HIS A 26 -13.85 13.94 -3.33
C HIS A 26 -13.00 14.64 -2.27
N SER A 27 -12.68 13.92 -1.20
CA SER A 27 -11.93 14.43 -0.06
C SER A 27 -10.49 14.79 -0.45
N LEU A 28 -9.88 14.01 -1.35
CA LEU A 28 -8.57 14.34 -1.92
C LEU A 28 -8.65 15.64 -2.72
N MET A 29 -9.71 15.84 -3.51
CA MET A 29 -9.90 17.04 -4.32
C MET A 29 -10.26 18.29 -3.51
N GLU A 30 -11.08 18.17 -2.45
CA GLU A 30 -11.35 19.29 -1.53
C GLU A 30 -10.08 19.75 -0.84
N TYR A 31 -9.28 18.80 -0.36
CA TYR A 31 -8.02 19.07 0.32
C TYR A 31 -7.01 19.76 -0.60
N ILE A 32 -6.83 19.22 -1.82
CA ILE A 32 -5.98 19.79 -2.87
C ILE A 32 -6.42 21.19 -3.24
N LEU A 33 -7.71 21.49 -3.32
CA LEU A 33 -8.18 22.80 -3.79
C LEU A 33 -8.14 23.86 -2.67
N ASN A 34 -8.04 23.48 -1.39
CA ASN A 34 -8.11 24.38 -0.24
C ASN A 34 -6.83 25.13 0.16
N GLY A 35 -5.70 24.90 -0.52
CA GLY A 35 -4.45 25.64 -0.28
C GLY A 35 -3.41 24.84 0.49
N GLU A 36 -3.75 23.63 0.91
CA GLU A 36 -2.99 22.88 1.91
C GLU A 36 -1.95 21.94 1.29
N HIS A 37 -1.93 21.79 -0.05
CA HIS A 37 -0.91 21.01 -0.77
C HIS A 37 -0.79 21.41 -2.25
N ASP A 38 0.41 21.26 -2.84
CA ASP A 38 0.64 21.42 -4.28
C ASP A 38 0.11 20.19 -5.05
N LEU A 39 -0.47 20.40 -6.24
CA LEU A 39 -0.91 19.30 -7.12
C LEU A 39 0.29 18.45 -7.57
N LEU A 40 0.15 17.12 -7.56
CA LEU A 40 1.17 16.25 -8.17
C LEU A 40 1.21 16.50 -9.69
N PRO A 41 2.37 16.34 -10.36
CA PRO A 41 2.52 16.63 -11.79
C PRO A 41 1.50 15.91 -12.67
N ASP A 42 1.21 14.64 -12.40
CA ASP A 42 0.25 13.85 -13.19
C ASP A 42 -1.20 14.32 -12.98
N GLN A 43 -1.53 14.78 -11.77
CA GLN A 43 -2.82 15.38 -11.46
C GLN A 43 -2.98 16.75 -12.13
N MET A 44 -1.91 17.55 -12.20
CA MET A 44 -1.93 18.81 -12.96
C MET A 44 -2.19 18.57 -14.44
N VAL A 45 -1.58 17.54 -15.04
CA VAL A 45 -1.81 17.17 -16.44
C VAL A 45 -3.25 16.74 -16.69
N GLN A 46 -3.82 15.93 -15.79
CA GLN A 46 -5.22 15.50 -15.89
C GLN A 46 -6.20 16.66 -15.71
N ILE A 47 -5.96 17.54 -14.75
CA ILE A 47 -6.79 18.74 -14.51
C ILE A 47 -6.70 19.70 -15.70
N ALA A 48 -5.51 19.94 -16.24
CA ALA A 48 -5.32 20.76 -17.45
C ALA A 48 -6.12 20.20 -18.62
N ARG A 49 -6.10 18.87 -18.80
CA ARG A 49 -6.88 18.17 -19.82
C ARG A 49 -8.38 18.33 -19.63
N VAL A 50 -8.90 18.20 -18.41
CA VAL A 50 -10.32 18.39 -18.09
C VAL A 50 -10.76 19.83 -18.31
N MET A 51 -9.90 20.78 -17.97
CA MET A 51 -10.13 22.21 -18.17
C MET A 51 -9.97 22.66 -19.63
N GLY A 52 -9.39 21.83 -20.49
CA GLY A 52 -9.12 22.15 -21.90
C GLY A 52 -7.99 23.16 -22.10
N ILE A 53 -7.05 23.25 -21.17
CA ILE A 53 -5.90 24.18 -21.18
C ILE A 53 -4.59 23.41 -21.17
N THR A 54 -3.47 24.06 -21.49
CA THR A 54 -2.14 23.44 -21.38
C THR A 54 -1.66 23.39 -19.92
N LEU A 55 -0.70 22.51 -19.65
CA LEU A 55 -0.05 22.47 -18.33
C LEU A 55 0.63 23.80 -18.01
N GLU A 56 1.24 24.46 -19.01
CA GLU A 56 1.86 25.77 -18.82
C GLU A 56 0.82 26.84 -18.44
N GLU A 57 -0.34 26.84 -19.09
CA GLU A 57 -1.46 27.75 -18.79
C GLU A 57 -2.06 27.52 -17.39
N LEU A 58 -2.05 26.28 -16.90
CA LEU A 58 -2.48 25.94 -15.55
C LEU A 58 -1.48 26.37 -14.47
N THR A 59 -0.18 26.46 -14.82
CA THR A 59 0.90 26.83 -13.89
C THR A 59 1.32 28.29 -13.97
N ALA A 60 0.87 29.04 -14.98
CA ALA A 60 1.32 30.41 -15.28
C ALA A 60 1.02 31.45 -14.18
N GLU A 61 0.11 31.18 -13.25
CA GLU A 61 -0.14 32.04 -12.07
C GLU A 61 0.69 31.65 -10.84
N ALA A 62 1.38 30.50 -10.84
CA ALA A 62 2.17 30.04 -9.69
C ALA A 62 3.59 30.66 -9.64
N ASP A 63 4.04 31.27 -10.74
CA ASP A 63 5.43 31.74 -10.92
C ASP A 63 5.69 33.19 -10.46
N SER A 64 4.68 33.90 -9.94
CA SER A 64 4.90 35.26 -9.41
C SER A 64 5.41 35.32 -7.97
N ASP A 65 5.49 34.19 -7.24
CA ASP A 65 5.73 34.20 -5.79
C ASP A 65 6.77 33.20 -5.22
N LYS A 66 7.60 32.51 -6.02
CA LYS A 66 8.63 31.59 -5.47
C LYS A 66 10.06 31.97 -5.84
N ASN A 67 10.62 32.91 -5.07
CA ASN A 67 12.07 33.08 -4.94
C ASN A 67 12.54 32.65 -3.54
N THR A 68 12.56 31.35 -3.21
CA THR A 68 13.42 30.82 -2.12
C THR A 68 13.62 29.29 -2.16
N SER A 69 14.90 28.90 -1.98
CA SER A 69 15.44 27.72 -1.27
C SER A 69 15.02 26.29 -1.66
N GLN A 70 16.05 25.52 -2.04
CA GLN A 70 16.16 24.06 -1.88
C GLN A 70 15.63 23.61 -0.52
N ILE A 71 14.58 22.78 -0.52
CA ILE A 71 14.06 22.14 0.70
C ILE A 71 14.78 20.82 0.92
N ASN A 72 15.43 20.79 2.08
CA ASN A 72 16.06 19.65 2.73
C ASN A 72 15.00 18.55 3.01
N THR A 73 15.29 17.31 2.62
CA THR A 73 14.44 16.13 2.90
C THR A 73 14.22 15.98 4.41
N SER A 74 12.98 16.03 4.88
CA SER A 74 12.65 15.88 6.30
C SER A 74 12.96 14.45 6.77
N ARG A 75 13.69 14.34 7.89
CA ARG A 75 13.80 13.08 8.66
C ARG A 75 12.42 12.66 9.13
N MET A 76 12.06 11.40 8.97
CA MET A 76 10.82 10.84 9.53
C MET A 76 11.04 10.22 10.92
N HIS A 77 12.26 9.76 11.24
CA HIS A 77 12.65 9.21 12.54
C HIS A 77 13.93 9.85 13.09
N ALA A 78 14.05 9.90 14.42
CA ALA A 78 15.15 10.57 15.12
C ALA A 78 16.54 9.90 14.91
N ASN A 79 16.58 8.63 14.45
CA ASN A 79 17.79 7.80 14.35
C ASN A 79 18.15 7.34 12.92
N GLU A 80 17.65 8.01 11.87
CA GLU A 80 17.89 7.59 10.49
C GLU A 80 19.36 7.76 10.06
N VAL A 81 19.94 6.70 9.46
CA VAL A 81 21.24 6.75 8.78
C VAL A 81 21.06 7.46 7.42
N GLU A 82 21.97 8.37 7.08
CA GLU A 82 21.96 9.03 5.77
C GLU A 82 22.39 8.05 4.68
N ILE A 83 21.42 7.64 3.84
CA ILE A 83 21.63 6.68 2.76
C ILE A 83 21.63 7.44 1.43
N ASP A 84 22.83 7.64 0.86
CA ASP A 84 23.04 8.29 -0.42
C ASP A 84 23.49 7.30 -1.53
N ALA A 85 23.46 7.75 -2.78
CA ALA A 85 23.87 6.92 -3.91
C ALA A 85 25.35 6.53 -3.84
N SER A 86 26.20 7.37 -3.24
CA SER A 86 27.64 7.12 -3.11
C SER A 86 27.93 5.95 -2.18
N LEU A 87 27.22 5.85 -1.05
CA LEU A 87 27.28 4.73 -0.12
C LEU A 87 26.87 3.44 -0.81
N VAL A 88 25.72 3.44 -1.48
CA VAL A 88 25.20 2.24 -2.18
C VAL A 88 26.16 1.77 -3.26
N LYS A 89 26.77 2.67 -4.04
CA LYS A 89 27.80 2.31 -5.03
C LYS A 89 29.03 1.66 -4.40
N ARG A 90 29.53 2.17 -3.27
CA ARG A 90 30.67 1.57 -2.56
C ARG A 90 30.34 0.18 -2.03
N LEU A 91 29.12 -0.03 -1.55
CA LEU A 91 28.63 -1.33 -1.09
C LEU A 91 28.52 -2.33 -2.25
N LEU A 92 27.91 -1.92 -3.37
CA LEU A 92 27.84 -2.73 -4.60
C LEU A 92 29.24 -3.10 -5.10
N ALA A 93 30.17 -2.16 -5.17
CA ALA A 93 31.54 -2.43 -5.62
C ALA A 93 32.29 -3.43 -4.71
N ALA A 94 32.04 -3.38 -3.40
CA ALA A 94 32.70 -4.27 -2.44
C ALA A 94 32.12 -5.69 -2.45
N GLN A 95 30.81 -5.84 -2.65
CA GLN A 95 30.11 -7.12 -2.42
C GLN A 95 29.55 -7.76 -3.70
N PHE A 96 29.19 -6.95 -4.70
CA PHE A 96 28.60 -7.38 -5.97
C PHE A 96 29.27 -6.64 -7.15
N PRO A 97 30.58 -6.87 -7.37
CA PRO A 97 31.36 -6.12 -8.37
C PRO A 97 30.79 -6.22 -9.79
N GLN A 98 30.03 -7.28 -10.11
CA GLN A 98 29.33 -7.43 -11.38
C GLN A 98 28.27 -6.34 -11.66
N TRP A 99 27.82 -5.62 -10.63
CA TRP A 99 26.80 -4.56 -10.73
C TRP A 99 27.34 -3.17 -10.39
N ALA A 100 28.61 -3.05 -10.03
CA ALA A 100 29.20 -1.82 -9.51
C ALA A 100 29.12 -0.63 -10.48
N GLU A 101 29.25 -0.91 -11.77
CA GLU A 101 29.26 0.09 -12.85
C GLU A 101 27.86 0.39 -13.42
N LEU A 102 26.81 -0.29 -12.93
CA LEU A 102 25.46 -0.04 -13.42
C LEU A 102 24.94 1.34 -12.97
N PRO A 103 24.12 2.01 -13.80
CA PRO A 103 23.46 3.25 -13.41
C PRO A 103 22.68 3.08 -12.10
N LEU A 104 22.81 4.05 -11.19
CA LEU A 104 22.10 4.04 -9.91
C LEU A 104 21.33 5.34 -9.73
N LYS A 105 20.01 5.27 -9.58
CA LYS A 105 19.14 6.44 -9.38
C LYS A 105 18.25 6.23 -8.17
N ARG A 106 18.20 7.20 -7.25
CA ARG A 106 17.27 7.15 -6.12
C ARG A 106 15.82 7.21 -6.63
N VAL A 107 14.97 6.35 -6.09
CA VAL A 107 13.53 6.36 -6.34
C VAL A 107 12.87 7.18 -5.25
N ASN A 108 11.99 8.10 -5.64
CA ASN A 108 11.11 8.78 -4.70
C ASN A 108 10.00 7.79 -4.33
N SER A 109 10.22 6.99 -3.29
CA SER A 109 9.25 6.02 -2.77
C SER A 109 8.50 6.63 -1.59
N SER A 110 7.21 6.32 -1.49
CA SER A 110 6.35 6.61 -0.33
C SER A 110 6.56 5.62 0.83
N GLY A 111 7.35 4.55 0.62
CA GLY A 111 7.63 3.52 1.63
C GLY A 111 8.41 4.08 2.82
N THR A 112 8.00 3.69 4.02
CA THR A 112 8.52 4.24 5.28
C THR A 112 9.84 3.61 5.71
N ASP A 113 10.04 2.34 5.37
CA ASP A 113 11.04 1.48 6.00
C ASP A 113 12.35 1.36 5.22
N ASN A 114 12.32 1.61 3.91
CA ASN A 114 13.45 1.39 3.00
C ASN A 114 13.71 2.60 2.09
N VAL A 115 14.98 2.94 1.88
CA VAL A 115 15.39 3.76 0.72
C VAL A 115 15.60 2.84 -0.48
N ILE A 116 14.96 3.18 -1.60
CA ILE A 116 15.01 2.39 -2.83
C ILE A 116 15.85 3.12 -3.88
N PHE A 117 16.76 2.39 -4.52
CA PHE A 117 17.50 2.86 -5.69
C PHE A 117 17.22 1.95 -6.89
N ARG A 118 16.96 2.53 -8.05
CA ARG A 118 16.97 1.81 -9.32
C ARG A 118 18.42 1.52 -9.71
N LEU A 119 18.73 0.26 -9.96
CA LEU A 119 20.05 -0.25 -10.35
C LEU A 119 19.97 -0.85 -11.77
N GLY A 120 20.68 -0.23 -12.71
CA GLY A 120 20.56 -0.55 -14.13
C GLY A 120 19.12 -0.41 -14.63
N GLU A 121 18.77 -1.21 -15.61
CA GLU A 121 17.42 -1.20 -16.19
C GLU A 121 16.45 -2.09 -15.40
N ASP A 122 16.90 -3.19 -14.81
CA ASP A 122 15.98 -4.24 -14.34
C ASP A 122 16.13 -4.62 -12.85
N MET A 123 16.82 -3.81 -12.04
CA MET A 123 17.02 -4.12 -10.61
C MET A 123 16.74 -2.95 -9.67
N ALA A 124 16.47 -3.26 -8.42
CA ALA A 124 16.33 -2.30 -7.34
C ALA A 124 17.26 -2.67 -6.17
N VAL A 125 17.83 -1.68 -5.50
CA VAL A 125 18.47 -1.84 -4.20
C VAL A 125 17.50 -1.35 -3.12
N ARG A 126 17.16 -2.20 -2.15
CA ARG A 126 16.37 -1.84 -0.96
C ARG A 126 17.32 -1.74 0.24
N MET A 127 17.36 -0.55 0.84
CA MET A 127 18.21 -0.21 1.98
C MET A 127 17.34 0.12 3.19
N PRO A 128 17.26 -0.75 4.21
CA PRO A 128 16.59 -0.43 5.47
C PRO A 128 17.02 0.93 6.05
N ARG A 129 16.05 1.70 6.55
CA ARG A 129 16.25 3.00 7.21
C ARG A 129 16.33 2.92 8.73
N ILE A 130 15.81 1.83 9.29
CA ILE A 130 15.66 1.59 10.73
C ILE A 130 15.96 0.11 11.03
N GLU A 131 16.40 -0.16 12.26
CA GLU A 131 16.74 -1.51 12.70
C GLU A 131 15.56 -2.48 12.64
N SER A 132 14.33 -2.02 12.92
CA SER A 132 13.14 -2.85 12.87
C SER A 132 12.77 -3.35 11.46
N ALA A 133 13.35 -2.75 10.41
CA ALA A 133 13.16 -3.18 9.02
C ALA A 133 14.23 -4.22 8.58
N THR A 134 15.10 -4.66 9.50
CA THR A 134 16.08 -5.73 9.24
C THR A 134 15.44 -7.11 9.34
N GLY A 135 16.06 -8.13 8.72
CA GLY A 135 15.56 -9.51 8.70
C GLY A 135 14.51 -9.81 7.62
N GLN A 136 13.77 -8.80 7.13
CA GLN A 136 12.80 -9.00 6.03
C GLN A 136 13.47 -9.57 4.78
N ALA A 137 14.62 -9.04 4.36
CA ALA A 137 15.32 -9.51 3.17
C ALA A 137 15.73 -10.99 3.26
N GLU A 138 16.17 -11.45 4.43
CA GLU A 138 16.55 -12.85 4.66
C GLU A 138 15.34 -13.77 4.60
N MET A 139 14.25 -13.37 5.27
CA MET A 139 12.97 -14.07 5.21
C MET A 139 12.48 -14.16 3.75
N GLU A 140 12.50 -13.05 3.03
CA GLU A 140 12.05 -13.02 1.63
C GLU A 140 12.94 -13.87 0.72
N GLN A 141 14.28 -13.86 0.91
CA GLN A 141 15.19 -14.70 0.12
C GLN A 141 14.97 -16.18 0.38
N LEU A 142 14.63 -16.55 1.61
CA LEU A 142 14.32 -17.94 1.93
C LEU A 142 12.96 -18.33 1.34
N TRP A 143 11.91 -17.55 1.54
CA TRP A 143 10.55 -18.03 1.27
C TRP A 143 10.03 -17.69 -0.12
N LEU A 144 10.24 -16.48 -0.63
CA LEU A 144 9.61 -16.05 -1.88
C LEU A 144 10.02 -16.89 -3.11
N PRO A 145 11.28 -17.33 -3.27
CA PRO A 145 11.63 -18.27 -4.35
C PRO A 145 10.91 -19.62 -4.27
N ARG A 146 10.50 -20.05 -3.07
CA ARG A 146 9.75 -21.29 -2.86
C ARG A 146 8.26 -21.10 -3.11
N LEU A 147 7.71 -19.91 -2.84
CA LEU A 147 6.29 -19.62 -3.07
C LEU A 147 5.99 -19.24 -4.53
N ALA A 148 6.89 -18.52 -5.18
CA ALA A 148 6.68 -17.97 -6.52
C ALA A 148 6.20 -19.00 -7.58
N PRO A 149 6.73 -20.25 -7.62
CA PRO A 149 6.26 -21.25 -8.59
C PRO A 149 4.79 -21.68 -8.41
N HIS A 150 4.18 -21.41 -7.26
CA HIS A 150 2.81 -21.81 -6.92
C HIS A 150 1.80 -20.67 -7.09
N LEU A 151 2.25 -19.46 -7.39
CA LEU A 151 1.41 -18.27 -7.42
C LEU A 151 1.11 -17.83 -8.86
N PRO A 152 -0.11 -17.33 -9.14
CA PRO A 152 -0.50 -16.91 -10.48
C PRO A 152 0.02 -15.51 -10.87
N LEU A 153 0.53 -14.75 -9.90
CA LEU A 153 1.11 -13.42 -10.09
C LEU A 153 2.59 -13.42 -9.74
N ALA A 154 3.32 -12.48 -10.33
CA ALA A 154 4.70 -12.28 -9.97
C ALA A 154 4.82 -11.77 -8.52
N ILE A 155 5.87 -12.22 -7.83
CA ILE A 155 6.25 -11.76 -6.50
C ILE A 155 7.75 -11.45 -6.47
N PRO A 156 8.22 -10.50 -5.65
CA PRO A 156 9.63 -10.18 -5.56
C PRO A 156 10.43 -11.37 -4.99
N ALA A 157 11.67 -11.50 -5.41
CA ALA A 157 12.64 -12.38 -4.76
C ALA A 157 14.00 -11.67 -4.76
N PRO A 158 14.69 -11.59 -3.62
CA PRO A 158 16.05 -11.04 -3.57
C PRO A 158 16.97 -11.81 -4.52
N LEU A 159 17.64 -11.10 -5.42
CA LEU A 159 18.71 -11.62 -6.27
C LEU A 159 20.00 -11.81 -5.47
N ALA A 160 20.24 -10.92 -4.50
CA ALA A 160 21.36 -11.01 -3.58
C ALA A 160 21.08 -10.25 -2.27
N ILE A 161 21.70 -10.70 -1.17
CA ILE A 161 21.70 -10.01 0.12
C ILE A 161 23.12 -9.54 0.42
N GLY A 162 23.26 -8.23 0.62
CA GLY A 162 24.48 -7.61 1.12
C GLY A 162 24.52 -7.54 2.64
N VAL A 163 25.74 -7.50 3.17
CA VAL A 163 26.04 -7.43 4.61
C VAL A 163 26.43 -6.00 5.02
N PRO A 164 26.36 -5.66 6.33
CA PRO A 164 26.86 -4.39 6.85
C PRO A 164 28.33 -4.12 6.46
N ASP A 165 28.62 -2.94 5.92
CA ASP A 165 29.97 -2.49 5.55
C ASP A 165 29.95 -0.97 5.30
N LYS A 166 31.12 -0.34 5.17
CA LYS A 166 31.30 1.06 4.75
C LYS A 166 30.51 2.08 5.58
N GLY A 167 30.27 1.76 6.85
CA GLY A 167 29.50 2.59 7.78
C GLY A 167 27.99 2.39 7.72
N TYR A 168 27.49 1.51 6.84
CA TYR A 168 26.09 1.08 6.83
C TYR A 168 25.90 -0.13 7.77
N PRO A 169 25.00 -0.04 8.77
CA PRO A 169 24.95 -1.01 9.87
C PRO A 169 24.06 -2.23 9.61
N TRP A 170 23.28 -2.22 8.53
CA TRP A 170 22.25 -3.22 8.29
C TRP A 170 22.52 -4.06 7.05
N GLN A 171 21.88 -5.23 6.98
CA GLN A 171 21.78 -5.96 5.73
C GLN A 171 20.90 -5.19 4.74
N TRP A 172 21.15 -5.40 3.46
CA TRP A 172 20.42 -4.77 2.36
C TRP A 172 20.30 -5.78 1.23
N ALA A 173 19.43 -5.54 0.26
CA ALA A 173 19.21 -6.52 -0.80
C ALA A 173 18.99 -5.89 -2.17
N VAL A 174 19.41 -6.65 -3.18
CA VAL A 174 19.16 -6.35 -4.59
C VAL A 174 18.02 -7.23 -5.07
N TYR A 175 17.01 -6.61 -5.66
CA TYR A 175 15.81 -7.26 -6.20
C TYR A 175 15.73 -7.04 -7.70
N ARG A 176 14.96 -7.89 -8.38
CA ARG A 176 14.47 -7.57 -9.72
C ARG A 176 13.52 -6.37 -9.62
N TRP A 177 13.63 -5.44 -10.56
CA TRP A 177 12.66 -4.37 -10.74
C TRP A 177 11.47 -4.90 -11.54
N PHE A 178 10.28 -4.82 -10.96
CA PHE A 178 9.03 -5.11 -11.67
C PHE A 178 8.51 -3.84 -12.33
N LYS A 179 8.17 -3.94 -13.62
CA LYS A 179 7.54 -2.84 -14.34
C LYS A 179 6.11 -2.66 -13.84
N GLY A 180 5.63 -1.44 -13.94
CA GLY A 180 4.29 -1.06 -13.52
C GLY A 180 4.30 0.13 -12.57
N GLU A 181 3.10 0.61 -12.31
CA GLU A 181 2.80 1.70 -11.40
C GLU A 181 2.16 1.12 -10.13
N ASP A 182 2.42 1.75 -8.98
CA ASP A 182 1.74 1.42 -7.73
C ASP A 182 0.23 1.65 -7.88
N ALA A 183 -0.62 0.72 -7.43
CA ALA A 183 -2.07 0.81 -7.54
C ALA A 183 -2.71 1.95 -6.72
N ILE A 184 -1.95 2.63 -5.87
CA ILE A 184 -2.35 3.88 -5.21
C ILE A 184 -2.44 5.03 -6.22
N VAL A 185 -1.48 5.08 -7.15
CA VAL A 185 -1.35 6.18 -8.12
C VAL A 185 -1.94 5.77 -9.47
N GLY A 186 -1.67 4.53 -9.87
CA GLY A 186 -2.19 3.92 -11.08
C GLY A 186 -3.65 3.51 -10.94
N ARG A 187 -4.34 3.44 -12.07
CA ARG A 187 -5.74 3.01 -12.13
C ARG A 187 -5.83 1.52 -12.49
N ILE A 188 -6.61 0.77 -11.71
CA ILE A 188 -7.09 -0.56 -12.12
C ILE A 188 -8.26 -0.35 -13.07
N ASP A 189 -8.11 -0.77 -14.33
CA ASP A 189 -9.11 -0.52 -15.36
C ASP A 189 -10.37 -1.38 -15.18
N ASP A 190 -10.20 -2.61 -14.68
CA ASP A 190 -11.25 -3.59 -14.47
C ASP A 190 -11.15 -4.22 -13.07
N LEU A 191 -11.94 -3.69 -12.13
CA LEU A 191 -12.00 -4.18 -10.76
C LEU A 191 -12.59 -5.60 -10.64
N GLY A 192 -13.43 -6.03 -11.58
CA GLY A 192 -13.96 -7.39 -11.59
C GLY A 192 -12.91 -8.43 -11.97
N GLN A 193 -12.06 -8.09 -12.94
CA GLN A 193 -10.89 -8.90 -13.27
C GLN A 193 -9.87 -8.91 -12.13
N ALA A 194 -9.62 -7.76 -11.50
CA ALA A 194 -8.73 -7.67 -10.34
C ALA A 194 -9.24 -8.55 -9.18
N ALA A 195 -10.54 -8.48 -8.88
CA ALA A 195 -11.20 -9.32 -7.89
C ALA A 195 -11.01 -10.82 -8.19
N THR A 196 -11.19 -11.23 -9.44
CA THR A 196 -11.01 -12.63 -9.86
C THR A 196 -9.57 -13.09 -9.67
N VAL A 197 -8.60 -12.32 -10.17
CA VAL A 197 -7.18 -12.68 -10.14
C VAL A 197 -6.65 -12.69 -8.71
N MET A 198 -7.03 -11.72 -7.88
CA MET A 198 -6.60 -11.68 -6.48
C MET A 198 -7.28 -12.75 -5.64
N GLY A 199 -8.54 -13.09 -5.91
CA GLY A 199 -9.18 -14.25 -5.28
C GLY A 199 -8.45 -15.55 -5.59
N GLN A 200 -8.01 -15.73 -6.85
CA GLN A 200 -7.19 -16.87 -7.26
C GLN A 200 -5.79 -16.84 -6.63
N PHE A 201 -5.16 -15.67 -6.54
CA PHE A 201 -3.85 -15.49 -5.91
C PHE A 201 -3.89 -15.88 -4.42
N VAL A 202 -4.84 -15.35 -3.67
CA VAL A 202 -5.01 -15.65 -2.24
C VAL A 202 -5.34 -17.13 -2.05
N ALA A 203 -6.24 -17.69 -2.88
CA ALA A 203 -6.56 -19.12 -2.81
C ALA A 203 -5.35 -20.01 -3.13
N ALA A 204 -4.51 -19.61 -4.10
CA ALA A 204 -3.28 -20.32 -4.43
C ALA A 204 -2.29 -20.26 -3.27
N MET A 205 -2.08 -19.08 -2.69
CA MET A 205 -1.19 -18.87 -1.54
C MET A 205 -1.60 -19.73 -0.35
N GLN A 206 -2.88 -19.71 0.04
CA GLN A 206 -3.40 -20.47 1.19
C GLN A 206 -3.32 -21.99 1.02
N ARG A 207 -3.21 -22.49 -0.22
CA ARG A 207 -3.07 -23.92 -0.53
C ARG A 207 -1.63 -24.40 -0.63
N ILE A 208 -0.64 -23.51 -0.52
CA ILE A 208 0.76 -23.89 -0.63
C ILE A 208 1.11 -24.84 0.52
N ASP A 209 1.54 -26.03 0.15
CA ASP A 209 2.14 -27.02 1.03
C ASP A 209 3.58 -27.27 0.56
N LEU A 210 4.55 -26.92 1.39
CA LEU A 210 5.98 -27.11 1.12
C LEU A 210 6.54 -28.38 1.79
N GLY A 211 5.68 -29.28 2.25
CA GLY A 211 6.05 -30.54 2.89
C GLY A 211 6.75 -30.32 4.23
N ASP A 212 7.94 -30.91 4.40
CA ASP A 212 8.68 -30.94 5.67
C ASP A 212 9.35 -29.61 6.07
N VAL A 213 9.08 -28.53 5.34
CA VAL A 213 9.67 -27.22 5.58
C VAL A 213 8.76 -26.43 6.53
N THR A 214 9.21 -26.17 7.76
CA THR A 214 8.46 -25.40 8.77
C THR A 214 8.37 -23.91 8.39
N PRO A 215 7.19 -23.41 7.98
CA PRO A 215 7.00 -22.01 7.64
C PRO A 215 7.14 -21.07 8.87
N PRO A 216 7.44 -19.78 8.68
CA PRO A 216 7.41 -18.82 9.75
C PRO A 216 5.96 -18.51 10.14
N ALA A 217 5.72 -18.16 11.40
CA ALA A 217 4.45 -17.54 11.78
C ALA A 217 4.38 -16.13 11.19
N SER A 218 3.23 -15.74 10.66
CA SER A 218 3.00 -14.37 10.23
C SER A 218 2.95 -13.45 11.45
N SER A 219 3.56 -12.26 11.33
CA SER A 219 3.42 -11.19 12.33
C SER A 219 1.98 -10.67 12.46
N ARG A 220 1.16 -10.91 11.44
CA ARG A 220 -0.26 -10.57 11.40
C ARG A 220 -1.15 -11.75 11.74
N GLY A 221 -0.72 -13.00 11.57
CA GLY A 221 -1.52 -14.23 11.66
C GLY A 221 -2.25 -14.56 12.98
N MET A 222 -2.25 -13.67 13.98
CA MET A 222 -2.97 -13.84 15.24
C MET A 222 -4.48 -13.65 15.09
N SER A 223 -5.26 -14.21 16.03
CA SER A 223 -6.72 -14.03 16.10
C SER A 223 -7.11 -12.56 16.30
N LEU A 224 -8.40 -12.27 16.09
CA LEU A 224 -8.90 -10.89 16.12
C LEU A 224 -8.99 -10.34 17.56
N ALA A 225 -9.27 -11.21 18.54
CA ALA A 225 -9.56 -10.83 19.92
C ALA A 225 -8.47 -9.99 20.63
N PRO A 226 -7.16 -10.28 20.49
CA PRO A 226 -6.11 -9.44 21.08
C PRO A 226 -6.11 -7.98 20.62
N ARG A 227 -6.77 -7.66 19.49
CA ARG A 227 -6.84 -6.30 18.95
C ARG A 227 -7.96 -5.46 19.58
N ASP A 228 -8.88 -6.06 20.35
CA ASP A 228 -10.11 -5.41 20.84
C ASP A 228 -9.86 -4.12 21.61
N ILE A 229 -8.96 -4.17 22.61
CA ILE A 229 -8.63 -2.99 23.43
C ILE A 229 -8.10 -1.85 22.56
N GLY A 230 -7.20 -2.17 21.63
CA GLY A 230 -6.60 -1.18 20.73
C GLY A 230 -7.64 -0.58 19.79
N VAL A 231 -8.47 -1.42 19.18
CA VAL A 231 -9.49 -0.97 18.22
C VAL A 231 -10.53 -0.09 18.90
N ARG A 232 -11.05 -0.47 20.07
CA ARG A 232 -12.01 0.36 20.81
C ARG A 232 -11.43 1.72 21.20
N LYS A 233 -10.15 1.75 21.59
CA LYS A 233 -9.44 3.01 21.83
C LYS A 233 -9.34 3.85 20.56
N ALA A 234 -8.96 3.27 19.42
CA ALA A 234 -8.85 3.98 18.16
C ALA A 234 -10.21 4.54 17.68
N ILE A 235 -11.30 3.78 17.84
CA ILE A 235 -12.65 4.28 17.57
C ILE A 235 -12.94 5.52 18.41
N ALA A 236 -12.69 5.45 19.72
CA ALA A 236 -12.92 6.57 20.64
C ALA A 236 -12.12 7.83 20.27
N GLU A 237 -10.87 7.67 19.81
CA GLU A 237 -9.99 8.78 19.41
C GLU A 237 -10.37 9.42 18.07
N LEU A 238 -11.12 8.71 17.21
CA LEU A 238 -11.51 9.17 15.87
C LEU A 238 -12.92 9.76 15.81
N GLN A 239 -13.49 10.21 16.92
CA GLN A 239 -14.91 10.62 17.04
C GLN A 239 -15.41 11.59 15.97
N GLU A 240 -14.61 12.60 15.63
CA GLU A 240 -15.00 13.64 14.67
C GLU A 240 -14.71 13.22 13.22
N MET A 241 -14.10 12.04 13.05
CA MET A 241 -13.57 11.57 11.78
C MET A 241 -14.32 10.37 11.23
N ILE A 242 -15.03 9.59 12.05
CA ILE A 242 -15.77 8.39 11.65
C ILE A 242 -17.11 8.27 12.37
N ASP A 243 -18.02 7.47 11.82
CA ASP A 243 -19.22 7.01 12.51
C ASP A 243 -18.85 5.95 13.58
N GLN A 244 -18.66 6.39 14.83
CA GLN A 244 -18.19 5.53 15.93
C GLN A 244 -19.18 4.41 16.28
N ASP A 245 -20.48 4.70 16.23
CA ASP A 245 -21.51 3.73 16.58
C ASP A 245 -21.49 2.59 15.56
N MET A 246 -21.45 2.94 14.27
CA MET A 246 -21.33 1.95 13.21
C MET A 246 -20.00 1.19 13.26
N ALA A 247 -18.89 1.86 13.54
CA ALA A 247 -17.58 1.21 13.70
C ALA A 247 -17.58 0.22 14.88
N THR A 248 -18.19 0.59 15.99
CA THR A 248 -18.32 -0.28 17.18
C THR A 248 -19.17 -1.50 16.86
N LEU A 249 -20.32 -1.31 16.21
CA LEU A 249 -21.19 -2.42 15.81
C LEU A 249 -20.51 -3.37 14.82
N ALA A 250 -19.83 -2.83 13.80
CA ALA A 250 -19.09 -3.62 12.82
C ALA A 250 -17.95 -4.43 13.48
N TRP A 251 -17.21 -3.80 14.40
CA TRP A 251 -16.15 -4.45 15.16
C TRP A 251 -16.68 -5.57 16.06
N GLU A 252 -17.77 -5.33 16.78
CA GLU A 252 -18.40 -6.34 17.64
C GLU A 252 -18.96 -7.52 16.87
N ALA A 253 -19.51 -7.28 15.67
CA ALA A 253 -19.94 -8.34 14.79
C ALA A 253 -18.76 -9.22 14.33
N ALA A 254 -17.63 -8.61 13.98
CA ALA A 254 -16.42 -9.34 13.60
C ALA A 254 -15.85 -10.17 14.76
N LEU A 255 -15.85 -9.63 15.99
CA LEU A 255 -15.40 -10.37 17.19
C LEU A 255 -16.30 -11.55 17.57
N LYS A 256 -17.58 -11.53 17.20
CA LYS A 256 -18.52 -12.64 17.42
C LYS A 256 -18.33 -13.77 16.41
N ALA A 257 -17.64 -13.53 15.29
CA ALA A 257 -17.36 -14.57 14.32
C ALA A 257 -16.47 -15.66 14.96
N PRO A 258 -16.78 -16.96 14.75
CA PRO A 258 -15.96 -18.04 15.26
C PRO A 258 -14.48 -17.88 14.86
N GLU A 259 -13.57 -18.19 15.78
CA GLU A 259 -12.13 -18.23 15.46
C GLU A 259 -11.82 -19.34 14.47
N TRP A 260 -10.76 -19.16 13.68
CA TRP A 260 -10.28 -20.19 12.77
C TRP A 260 -9.86 -21.46 13.53
N GLN A 261 -10.46 -22.60 13.17
CA GLN A 261 -10.18 -23.91 13.79
C GLN A 261 -9.34 -24.83 12.90
N GLY A 262 -9.11 -24.44 11.65
CA GLY A 262 -8.28 -25.19 10.72
C GLY A 262 -6.78 -24.99 10.96
N PRO A 263 -5.91 -25.68 10.19
CA PRO A 263 -4.49 -25.39 10.20
C PRO A 263 -4.23 -23.96 9.75
N ALA A 264 -3.23 -23.30 10.33
CA ALA A 264 -2.77 -22.01 9.83
C ALA A 264 -2.29 -22.15 8.37
N VAL A 265 -2.58 -21.15 7.54
CA VAL A 265 -2.25 -21.16 6.11
C VAL A 265 -1.31 -20.02 5.77
N TRP A 266 -0.60 -20.12 4.65
CA TRP A 266 0.20 -19.01 4.14
C TRP A 266 -0.70 -17.81 3.85
N ILE A 267 -0.33 -16.67 4.42
CA ILE A 267 -0.95 -15.37 4.17
C ILE A 267 0.10 -14.35 3.77
N HIS A 268 -0.32 -13.38 2.95
CA HIS A 268 0.48 -12.18 2.67
C HIS A 268 0.48 -11.25 3.89
N GLY A 269 -0.70 -11.03 4.47
CA GLY A 269 -0.90 -10.28 5.71
C GLY A 269 -1.08 -8.77 5.54
N ASP A 270 -0.88 -8.25 4.33
CA ASP A 270 -0.97 -6.80 4.05
C ASP A 270 -1.35 -6.43 2.60
N ILE A 271 -2.39 -7.06 2.04
CA ILE A 271 -2.79 -6.81 0.63
C ILE A 271 -3.64 -5.54 0.53
N HIS A 272 -3.00 -4.43 0.16
CA HIS A 272 -3.63 -3.14 -0.16
C HIS A 272 -3.01 -2.53 -1.43
N ALA A 273 -3.56 -1.41 -1.91
CA ALA A 273 -3.15 -0.78 -3.17
C ALA A 273 -1.63 -0.54 -3.27
N GLY A 274 -1.00 -0.05 -2.21
CA GLY A 274 0.47 0.18 -2.18
C GLY A 274 1.36 -1.05 -2.31
N ASN A 275 0.78 -2.25 -2.18
CA ASN A 275 1.50 -3.51 -2.30
C ASN A 275 1.16 -4.23 -3.61
N LEU A 276 0.58 -3.53 -4.58
CA LEU A 276 0.21 -4.04 -5.90
C LEU A 276 0.81 -3.16 -7.00
N LEU A 277 1.39 -3.81 -8.00
CA LEU A 277 1.84 -3.14 -9.23
C LEU A 277 0.87 -3.42 -10.37
N ILE A 278 0.59 -2.37 -11.14
CA ILE A 278 -0.30 -2.38 -12.29
C ILE A 278 0.53 -2.24 -13.57
N GLU A 279 0.28 -3.11 -14.53
CA GLU A 279 0.78 -2.96 -15.90
C GLU A 279 -0.42 -3.00 -16.85
N GLN A 280 -0.55 -1.98 -17.71
CA GLN A 280 -1.66 -1.87 -18.67
C GLN A 280 -3.05 -2.01 -18.00
N GLY A 281 -3.24 -1.35 -16.86
CA GLY A 281 -4.50 -1.33 -16.12
C GLY A 281 -4.84 -2.62 -15.35
N ARG A 282 -3.94 -3.61 -15.34
CA ARG A 282 -4.13 -4.91 -14.67
C ARG A 282 -3.09 -5.15 -13.59
N ILE A 283 -3.49 -5.81 -12.50
CA ILE A 283 -2.55 -6.26 -11.46
C ILE A 283 -1.57 -7.27 -12.08
N SER A 284 -0.27 -6.97 -11.98
CA SER A 284 0.80 -7.80 -12.53
C SER A 284 1.66 -8.44 -11.44
N THR A 285 1.87 -7.73 -10.33
CA THR A 285 2.81 -8.13 -9.28
C THR A 285 2.23 -7.79 -7.90
N VAL A 286 2.39 -8.71 -6.95
CA VAL A 286 2.17 -8.45 -5.52
C VAL A 286 3.54 -8.25 -4.87
N ILE A 287 3.70 -7.19 -4.07
CA ILE A 287 4.97 -6.83 -3.43
C ILE A 287 4.81 -6.70 -1.92
N ASP A 288 5.94 -6.55 -1.23
CA ASP A 288 6.03 -6.34 0.22
C ASP A 288 5.47 -7.47 1.11
N PHE A 289 6.23 -8.56 1.19
CA PHE A 289 5.88 -9.74 1.97
C PHE A 289 6.39 -9.65 3.42
N GLY A 290 6.59 -8.45 3.96
CA GLY A 290 7.12 -8.25 5.31
C GLY A 290 6.25 -8.86 6.43
N CYS A 291 4.94 -9.01 6.18
CA CYS A 291 3.99 -9.64 7.10
C CYS A 291 3.71 -11.12 6.79
N MET A 292 4.37 -11.71 5.79
CA MET A 292 4.06 -13.05 5.31
C MET A 292 4.38 -14.14 6.34
N GLY A 293 3.55 -15.18 6.36
CA GLY A 293 3.80 -16.41 7.12
C GLY A 293 2.52 -17.20 7.29
N LEU A 294 2.51 -18.18 8.20
CA LEU A 294 1.31 -18.91 8.58
C LEU A 294 0.43 -18.09 9.52
N GLY A 295 -0.88 -18.08 9.26
CA GLY A 295 -1.85 -17.38 10.08
C GLY A 295 -3.30 -17.74 9.79
N ASP A 296 -4.21 -16.96 10.38
CA ASP A 296 -5.64 -16.98 10.04
C ASP A 296 -5.85 -16.51 8.58
N PRO A 297 -6.54 -17.29 7.72
CA PRO A 297 -6.79 -16.93 6.32
C PRO A 297 -7.51 -15.59 6.13
N ALA A 298 -8.21 -15.11 7.16
CA ALA A 298 -9.01 -13.90 7.11
C ALA A 298 -8.19 -12.61 6.85
N TRP A 299 -6.88 -12.60 7.13
CA TRP A 299 -6.05 -11.41 6.94
C TRP A 299 -5.97 -10.92 5.49
N ASP A 300 -5.89 -11.86 4.55
CA ASP A 300 -5.80 -11.52 3.13
C ASP A 300 -7.14 -11.07 2.53
N MET A 301 -8.23 -11.08 3.32
CA MET A 301 -9.47 -10.42 2.93
C MET A 301 -9.33 -8.89 2.95
N LEU A 302 -8.25 -8.33 3.51
CA LEU A 302 -8.00 -6.88 3.48
C LEU A 302 -8.21 -6.27 2.08
N PHE A 303 -7.83 -7.00 1.03
CA PHE A 303 -8.03 -6.63 -0.37
C PHE A 303 -9.49 -6.24 -0.70
N ALA A 304 -10.46 -6.95 -0.11
CA ALA A 304 -11.88 -6.79 -0.37
C ALA A 304 -12.44 -5.43 0.05
N TRP A 305 -11.86 -4.79 1.06
CA TRP A 305 -12.28 -3.48 1.55
C TRP A 305 -11.23 -2.38 1.31
N SER A 306 -10.04 -2.73 0.83
CA SER A 306 -9.00 -1.74 0.51
C SER A 306 -9.05 -1.26 -0.94
N ILE A 307 -9.61 -2.05 -1.86
CA ILE A 307 -9.60 -1.76 -3.31
C ILE A 307 -10.97 -1.97 -3.96
N LEU A 308 -11.73 -2.98 -3.55
CA LEU A 308 -12.93 -3.39 -4.26
C LEU A 308 -14.18 -2.61 -3.82
N THR A 309 -15.04 -2.35 -4.80
CA THR A 309 -16.42 -1.91 -4.57
C THR A 309 -17.29 -3.06 -4.05
N ALA A 310 -18.46 -2.76 -3.50
CA ALA A 310 -19.42 -3.78 -3.06
C ALA A 310 -19.75 -4.84 -4.14
N GLU A 311 -19.92 -4.42 -5.41
CA GLU A 311 -20.20 -5.35 -6.51
C GLU A 311 -19.01 -6.28 -6.81
N THR A 312 -17.81 -5.72 -6.91
CA THR A 312 -16.61 -6.50 -7.25
C THR A 312 -16.09 -7.32 -6.08
N ARG A 313 -16.44 -6.94 -4.85
CA ARG A 313 -16.19 -7.70 -3.64
C ARG A 313 -16.84 -9.09 -3.65
N GLU A 314 -18.06 -9.20 -4.17
CA GLU A 314 -18.74 -10.49 -4.34
C GLU A 314 -18.02 -11.40 -5.36
N ILE A 315 -17.42 -10.82 -6.40
CA ILE A 315 -16.60 -11.56 -7.37
C ILE A 315 -15.35 -12.14 -6.68
N PHE A 316 -14.68 -11.35 -5.85
CA PHE A 316 -13.54 -11.80 -5.06
C PHE A 316 -13.93 -12.92 -4.10
N ARG A 317 -15.04 -12.74 -3.36
CA ARG A 317 -15.57 -13.75 -2.44
C ARG A 317 -15.92 -15.04 -3.18
N ALA A 318 -16.52 -14.97 -4.37
CA ALA A 318 -16.84 -16.13 -5.19
C ALA A 318 -15.58 -16.85 -5.74
N ALA A 319 -14.54 -16.11 -6.08
CA ALA A 319 -13.28 -16.68 -6.58
C ALA A 319 -12.47 -17.37 -5.46
N LEU A 320 -12.47 -16.79 -4.26
CA LEU A 320 -11.72 -17.31 -3.10
C LEU A 320 -12.49 -18.37 -2.31
N GLN A 321 -13.82 -18.23 -2.21
CA GLN A 321 -14.73 -19.08 -1.44
C GLN A 321 -14.39 -19.18 0.06
N PRO A 322 -14.17 -18.05 0.79
CA PRO A 322 -14.03 -18.11 2.24
C PRO A 322 -15.38 -18.47 2.89
N ASP A 323 -15.33 -19.16 4.03
CA ASP A 323 -16.53 -19.31 4.87
C ASP A 323 -16.96 -17.97 5.48
N ASP A 324 -18.21 -17.89 5.91
CA ASP A 324 -18.81 -16.66 6.44
C ASP A 324 -18.08 -16.12 7.67
N ALA A 325 -17.52 -17.01 8.51
CA ALA A 325 -16.77 -16.61 9.69
C ALA A 325 -15.45 -15.95 9.29
N THR A 326 -14.73 -16.52 8.33
CA THR A 326 -13.48 -15.99 7.78
C THR A 326 -13.70 -14.66 7.07
N TRP A 327 -14.80 -14.53 6.32
CA TRP A 327 -15.20 -13.27 5.73
C TRP A 327 -15.48 -12.19 6.77
N ALA A 328 -16.26 -12.52 7.82
CA ALA A 328 -16.57 -11.60 8.91
C ALA A 328 -15.33 -11.18 9.71
N ARG A 329 -14.40 -12.11 10.01
CA ARG A 329 -13.11 -11.79 10.62
C ARG A 329 -12.27 -10.91 9.71
N GLY A 330 -12.28 -11.17 8.40
CA GLY A 330 -11.56 -10.39 7.39
C GLY A 330 -12.00 -8.93 7.37
N ARG A 331 -13.31 -8.68 7.43
CA ARG A 331 -13.88 -7.33 7.59
C ARG A 331 -13.38 -6.65 8.86
N GLY A 332 -13.32 -7.40 9.96
CA GLY A 332 -12.75 -6.93 11.22
C GLY A 332 -11.27 -6.55 11.11
N TYR A 333 -10.45 -7.39 10.48
CA TYR A 333 -9.03 -7.08 10.26
C TYR A 333 -8.86 -5.81 9.41
N ALA A 334 -9.62 -5.68 8.33
CA ALA A 334 -9.64 -4.48 7.49
C ALA A 334 -9.98 -3.22 8.31
N LEU A 335 -11.07 -3.26 9.09
CA LEU A 335 -11.46 -2.15 9.96
C LEU A 335 -10.35 -1.79 10.95
N SER A 336 -9.76 -2.80 11.62
CA SER A 336 -8.67 -2.58 12.58
C SER A 336 -7.44 -1.95 11.94
N MET A 337 -7.14 -2.29 10.68
CA MET A 337 -6.03 -1.71 9.92
C MET A 337 -6.30 -0.24 9.61
N GLY A 338 -7.48 0.08 9.06
CA GLY A 338 -7.86 1.46 8.77
C GLY A 338 -7.85 2.35 10.03
N LEU A 339 -8.41 1.86 11.14
CA LEU A 339 -8.48 2.60 12.40
C LEU A 339 -7.10 2.89 13.02
N PHE A 340 -6.12 2.01 12.85
CA PHE A 340 -4.75 2.25 13.32
C PHE A 340 -3.93 3.10 12.35
N ALA A 341 -4.08 2.87 11.05
CA ALA A 341 -3.30 3.56 10.03
C ALA A 341 -3.70 5.04 9.89
N LEU A 342 -4.99 5.36 9.99
CA LEU A 342 -5.50 6.71 9.80
C LEU A 342 -4.86 7.75 10.75
N PRO A 343 -4.90 7.59 12.09
CA PRO A 343 -4.28 8.57 13.00
C PRO A 343 -2.75 8.55 12.95
N TYR A 344 -2.14 7.44 12.51
CA TYR A 344 -0.69 7.32 12.38
C TYR A 344 -0.15 8.13 11.19
N TYR A 345 -0.86 8.07 10.04
CA TYR A 345 -0.41 8.68 8.80
C TYR A 345 -0.98 10.06 8.52
N LYS A 346 -2.05 10.51 9.20
CA LYS A 346 -2.76 11.76 8.88
C LYS A 346 -1.85 12.98 8.71
N ASP A 347 -0.79 13.09 9.52
CA ASP A 347 0.11 14.26 9.53
C ASP A 347 1.42 14.01 8.76
N THR A 348 1.72 12.77 8.38
CA THR A 348 3.04 12.36 7.83
C THR A 348 2.97 11.77 6.44
N ASN A 349 1.86 11.11 6.09
CA ASN A 349 1.63 10.46 4.82
C ASN A 349 0.15 10.51 4.43
N PRO A 350 -0.33 11.65 3.89
CA PRO A 350 -1.74 11.87 3.58
C PRO A 350 -2.33 10.83 2.62
N MET A 351 -1.51 10.29 1.72
CA MET A 351 -1.93 9.24 0.80
C MET A 351 -2.34 7.97 1.56
N PHE A 352 -1.50 7.48 2.48
CA PHE A 352 -1.85 6.29 3.27
C PHE A 352 -2.99 6.56 4.26
N ALA A 353 -3.11 7.80 4.74
CA ALA A 353 -4.29 8.22 5.51
C ALA A 353 -5.59 8.14 4.68
N GLY A 354 -5.53 8.48 3.39
CA GLY A 354 -6.62 8.32 2.44
C GLY A 354 -7.00 6.85 2.19
N VAL A 355 -6.01 5.96 2.04
CA VAL A 355 -6.25 4.51 1.94
C VAL A 355 -6.92 3.99 3.22
N ALA A 356 -6.41 4.38 4.39
CA ALA A 356 -6.97 3.99 5.68
C ALA A 356 -8.43 4.46 5.84
N ARG A 357 -8.74 5.69 5.40
CA ARG A 357 -10.10 6.23 5.36
C ARG A 357 -11.02 5.38 4.49
N CYS A 358 -10.60 5.11 3.25
CA CYS A 358 -11.37 4.31 2.29
C CYS A 358 -11.73 2.94 2.87
N ILE A 359 -10.76 2.27 3.50
CA ILE A 359 -10.99 0.98 4.15
C ILE A 359 -12.06 1.08 5.24
N ILE A 360 -12.00 2.10 6.10
CA ILE A 360 -13.01 2.30 7.14
C ILE A 360 -14.39 2.48 6.48
N ASP A 361 -14.50 3.41 5.54
CA ASP A 361 -15.77 3.77 4.92
C ASP A 361 -16.42 2.60 4.17
N GLU A 362 -15.62 1.79 3.46
CA GLU A 362 -16.07 0.57 2.79
C GLU A 362 -16.55 -0.49 3.78
N VAL A 363 -15.84 -0.71 4.90
CA VAL A 363 -16.29 -1.64 5.93
C VAL A 363 -17.59 -1.19 6.58
N LEU A 364 -17.71 0.11 6.91
CA LEU A 364 -18.92 0.63 7.54
C LEU A 364 -20.13 0.56 6.60
N THR A 365 -19.92 0.85 5.32
CA THR A 365 -20.96 0.77 4.29
C THR A 365 -21.40 -0.67 4.06
N ASP A 366 -20.45 -1.59 3.95
CA ASP A 366 -20.71 -3.03 3.82
C ASP A 366 -21.53 -3.56 5.00
N TYR A 367 -21.13 -3.23 6.23
CA TYR A 367 -21.84 -3.64 7.44
C TYR A 367 -23.25 -3.05 7.52
N ARG A 368 -23.43 -1.78 7.12
CA ARG A 368 -24.76 -1.12 7.09
C ARG A 368 -25.71 -1.81 6.12
N ASN A 369 -25.21 -2.29 5.00
CA ASN A 369 -26.01 -2.91 3.95
C ASN A 369 -26.41 -4.37 4.25
N GLY A 370 -25.90 -4.95 5.34
CA GLY A 370 -26.36 -6.25 5.86
C GLY A 370 -25.99 -7.45 4.99
N VAL A 371 -24.89 -7.35 4.23
CA VAL A 371 -24.32 -8.48 3.45
C VAL A 371 -23.35 -9.31 4.30
#